data_AF-A0A0F9AUE5-F1
#
_entry.id   AF-A0A0F9AUE5-F1
#
_cell.length_a   1.000
_cell.length_b   1.000
_cell.length_c   1.000
_cell.angle_alpha   90.00
_cell.angle_beta   90.00
_cell.angle_gamma   90.00
#
_symmetry.space_group_name_H-M   'P 1'
#
loop_
_entity.id
_entity.type
_entity.pdbx_description
1 polymer ?
#
loop_
_entity_poly.entity_id
_entity_poly.type
_entity_poly.pdbx_seq_one_letter_code
_entity_poly.pdbx_strand_id
1 'polypeptide(L)' 'MKCQICEKGEVIETEETNHKTTVLGQEMTIPKALVGRCDTCGAVNYAFRKGALE' A
#
# COMPACT_ATOMS: atom_id res chain seq x y z
N MET A 1 9.51 7.39 5.32
CA MET A 1 10.51 6.28 5.50
C MET A 1 11.23 6.09 4.17
N LYS A 2 12.55 5.81 4.14
CA LYS A 2 13.21 5.48 2.85
C LYS A 2 12.64 4.20 2.24
N CYS A 3 12.42 4.18 0.94
CA CYS A 3 11.94 2.98 0.24
C CYS A 3 13.01 1.88 0.25
N GLN A 4 12.68 0.72 0.81
CA GLN A 4 13.59 -0.43 0.86
C GLN A 4 13.75 -1.16 -0.48
N ILE A 5 12.94 -0.83 -1.49
CA ILE A 5 13.02 -1.47 -2.82
C ILE A 5 13.94 -0.70 -3.76
N CYS A 6 13.75 0.61 -3.92
CA CYS A 6 14.55 1.40 -4.85
C CYS A 6 15.66 2.21 -4.17
N GLU A 7 15.62 2.38 -2.84
CA GLU A 7 16.53 3.19 -2.02
C GLU A 7 16.66 4.67 -2.42
N LYS A 8 15.92 5.10 -3.45
CA LYS A 8 16.01 6.41 -4.10
C LYS A 8 14.85 7.34 -3.77
N GLY A 9 13.79 6.81 -3.15
CA GLY A 9 12.56 7.56 -2.87
C GLY A 9 12.08 7.41 -1.44
N GLU A 10 11.05 8.20 -1.12
CA GLU A 10 10.38 8.16 0.18
C GLU A 10 9.05 7.43 0.09
N VAL A 11 8.76 6.66 1.12
CA VAL A 11 7.48 5.99 1.35
C VAL A 11 6.55 6.97 2.06
N ILE A 12 5.45 7.30 1.38
CA ILE A 12 4.40 8.22 1.82
C ILE A 12 3.14 7.42 2.15
N GLU A 13 2.45 7.78 3.22
CA GLU A 13 1.14 7.19 3.55
C GLU A 13 0.12 7.56 2.49
N THR A 14 -0.51 6.54 1.90
CA THR A 14 -1.59 6.68 0.93
C THR A 14 -2.79 5.88 1.44
N GLU A 15 -3.95 6.52 1.43
CA GLU A 15 -5.20 5.88 1.79
C GLU A 15 -5.79 5.22 0.53
N GLU A 16 -5.78 3.90 0.48
CA GLU A 16 -6.41 3.12 -0.58
C GLU A 16 -7.87 2.86 -0.18
N THR A 17 -8.80 3.25 -1.03
CA THR A 17 -10.25 3.14 -0.76
C THR A 17 -10.78 1.73 -1.02
N ASN A 18 -11.92 1.38 -0.41
CA ASN A 18 -12.58 0.10 -0.65
C ASN A 18 -12.86 -0.07 -2.15
N HIS A 19 -12.26 -1.07 -2.78
CA HIS A 19 -12.49 -1.37 -4.18
C HIS A 19 -13.16 -2.74 -4.33
N LYS A 20 -14.33 -2.76 -4.97
CA LYS A 20 -14.95 -4.02 -5.41
C LYS A 20 -14.27 -4.43 -6.71
N THR A 21 -13.74 -5.64 -6.75
CA THR A 21 -13.13 -6.22 -7.95
C THR A 21 -13.62 -7.65 -8.16
N THR A 22 -13.49 -8.16 -9.38
CA THR A 22 -13.83 -9.54 -9.70
C THR A 22 -12.56 -10.31 -10.02
N VAL A 23 -12.23 -11.30 -9.20
CA VAL A 23 -11.09 -12.21 -9.41
C VAL A 23 -11.63 -13.60 -9.67
N LEU A 24 -11.29 -14.18 -10.82
CA LEU A 24 -11.75 -15.52 -11.24
C LEU A 24 -13.29 -15.68 -11.20
N GLY A 25 -14.03 -14.61 -11.51
CA GLY A 25 -15.50 -14.61 -11.50
C GLY A 25 -16.14 -14.44 -10.12
N GLN A 26 -15.34 -14.32 -9.05
CA GLN A 26 -15.84 -14.02 -7.70
C GLN A 26 -15.69 -12.52 -7.40
N GLU A 27 -16.77 -11.90 -6.95
CA GLU A 27 -16.70 -10.54 -6.41
C GLU A 27 -15.96 -10.56 -5.07
N MET A 28 -14.91 -9.76 -4.99
CA MET A 28 -14.13 -9.55 -3.77
C MET A 28 -14.10 -8.06 -3.46
N THR A 29 -14.15 -7.73 -2.17
CA THR A 29 -13.91 -6.37 -1.70
C THR A 29 -12.48 -6.30 -1.20
N ILE A 30 -11.65 -5.48 -1.85
CA ILE A 30 -10.34 -5.11 -1.33
C ILE A 30 -10.60 -4.04 -0.26
N PRO A 31 -10.33 -4.34 1.03
CA PRO A 31 -10.65 -3.43 2.11
C PRO A 31 -9.76 -2.19 2.07
N LYS A 32 -10.33 -1.07 2.51
CA LYS A 32 -9.68 0.22 2.68
C LYS A 32 -8.46 0.02 3.59
N ALA A 33 -7.29 0.40 3.09
CA ALA A 33 -6.04 0.24 3.82
C ALA A 33 -5.21 1.52 3.72
N LEU A 34 -4.55 1.86 4.82
CA LEU A 34 -3.42 2.78 4.76
C LEU A 34 -2.21 1.97 4.32
N VAL A 35 -1.61 2.36 3.21
CA VAL A 35 -0.42 1.72 2.65
C VAL A 35 0.67 2.76 2.49
N GLY A 36 1.91 2.30 2.54
CA GLY A 36 3.05 3.15 2.22
C GLY A 36 3.35 3.02 0.74
N ARG A 37 3.37 4.12 -0.02
CA ARG A 37 3.76 4.12 -1.43
C ARG A 37 5.03 4.93 -1.65
N CYS A 38 5.98 4.35 -2.37
CA CYS A 38 7.18 5.09 -2.77
C CYS A 38 6.85 6.10 -3.88
N ASP A 39 7.24 7.34 -3.68
CA ASP A 39 7.09 8.45 -4.64
C ASP A 39 7.88 8.27 -5.95
N THR A 40 8.95 7.47 -5.92
CA THR A 40 9.91 7.35 -7.03
C THR A 40 9.67 6.10 -7.87
N CYS A 41 9.56 4.92 -7.25
CA CYS A 41 9.41 3.65 -7.96
C CYS A 41 7.99 3.08 -7.92
N GLY A 42 7.07 3.70 -7.18
CA GLY A 42 5.69 3.27 -7.05
C GLY A 42 5.49 2.01 -6.20
N ALA A 43 6.55 1.46 -5.59
CA ALA A 43 6.47 0.29 -4.74
C ALA A 43 5.49 0.51 -3.57
N VAL A 44 4.62 -0.48 -3.35
CA VAL A 44 3.58 -0.45 -2.31
C VAL A 44 4.01 -1.35 -1.15
N ASN A 45 3.94 -0.81 0.06
CA ASN A 45 4.18 -1.51 1.32
C ASN A 45 2.87 -1.57 2.10
N TYR A 46 2.22 -2.74 2.08
CA TYR A 46 0.95 -3.00 2.77
C TYR A 46 1.11 -3.21 4.29
N ALA A 47 2.33 -3.43 4.78
CA ALA A 47 2.62 -3.51 6.22
C ALA A 47 2.76 -2.12 6.87
N PHE A 48 2.61 -1.05 6.08
CA PHE A 48 2.73 0.32 6.55
C PHE A 48 1.48 0.74 7.34
N ARG A 49 1.36 0.27 8.58
CA ARG A 49 0.50 0.89 9.59
C ARG A 49 1.39 1.63 10.58
N LYS A 50 1.15 2.92 10.76
CA LYS A 50 1.72 3.69 11.88
C LYS A 50 1.17 3.10 13.18
N GLY A 51 1.90 2.16 13.77
CA GLY A 51 1.47 1.33 14.91
C GLY A 51 1.66 -0.19 14.76
N ALA A 52 2.15 -0.70 13.62
CA ALA A 52 2.44 -2.12 13.42
C ALA A 52 3.91 -2.51 13.72
N LEU A 53 4.71 -1.56 14.23
CA LEU A 53 6.13 -1.72 14.54
C LEU A 53 6.44 -1.45 16.02
N GLU A 54 5.43 -1.53 16.91
CA GLU A 54 5.68 -1.60 18.37
C GLU A 54 6.13 -3.00 18.79
#